data_AF-A0A7I7JV76-F1
#
_entry.id   AF-A0A7I7JV76-F1
#
_cell.length_a   1.000
_cell.length_b   1.000
_cell.length_c   1.000
_cell.angle_alpha   90.00
_cell.angle_beta   90.00
_cell.angle_gamma   90.00
#
_symmetry.space_group_name_H-M   'P 1'
#
loop_
_entity.id
_entity.type
_entity.pdbx_description
1 polymer ?
#
loop_
_entity_poly.entity_id
_entity_poly.type
_entity_poly.pdbx_seq_one_letter_code
_entity_poly.pdbx_strand_id
1 'polypeptide(L)'
;MLRNWGWVFLGNLGGALTVAVMMAIVFTYGFSADPNEVGVRLGEIGHSRTVGYAEHGGAGMLTLFIRAVLCNWMVSTGVVAAMMSTSVSGKVIAMWMPIMLFFYMGFEHSIVNMFLFPPA
;
A
#
# COMPACT_ATOMS: atom_id res chain seq x y z
N MET A 1 -21.51 5.16 -8.91
CA MET A 1 -20.43 5.18 -7.89
C MET A 1 -19.87 3.78 -7.63
N LEU A 2 -20.63 2.83 -7.07
CA LEU A 2 -20.13 1.48 -6.73
C LEU A 2 -19.51 0.71 -7.91
N ARG A 3 -20.10 0.82 -9.12
CA ARG A 3 -19.51 0.24 -10.34
C ARG A 3 -18.10 0.74 -10.62
N ASN A 4 -17.87 2.05 -10.51
CA ASN A 4 -16.56 2.63 -10.81
C ASN A 4 -15.56 2.26 -9.72
N TRP A 5 -15.98 2.27 -8.45
CA TRP A 5 -15.14 1.84 -7.34
C TRP A 5 -14.75 0.36 -7.46
N GLY A 6 -15.68 -0.51 -7.87
CA GLY A 6 -15.38 -1.91 -8.15
C GLY A 6 -14.33 -2.08 -9.24
N TRP A 7 -14.49 -1.42 -10.39
CA TRP A 7 -13.52 -1.50 -11.48
C TRP A 7 -12.15 -0.94 -11.11
N VAL A 8 -12.11 0.19 -10.41
CA VAL A 8 -10.85 0.79 -9.93
C VAL A 8 -10.15 -0.14 -8.95
N PHE A 9 -10.89 -0.73 -8.01
CA PHE A 9 -10.33 -1.67 -7.04
C PHE A 9 -9.75 -2.92 -7.72
N LEU A 10 -10.51 -3.53 -8.65
CA LEU A 10 -10.06 -4.70 -9.39
C LEU A 10 -8.85 -4.40 -10.29
N GLY A 11 -8.84 -3.25 -10.97
CA GLY A 11 -7.71 -2.82 -11.79
C GLY A 11 -6.44 -2.62 -10.96
N ASN A 12 -6.56 -1.98 -9.79
CA ASN A 12 -5.44 -1.80 -8.87
C ASN A 12 -4.95 -3.14 -8.30
N LEU A 13 -5.86 -4.05 -7.93
CA LEU A 13 -5.50 -5.39 -7.47
C LEU A 13 -4.75 -6.16 -8.54
N GLY A 14 -5.24 -6.17 -9.79
CA GLY A 14 -4.56 -6.83 -10.91
C GLY A 14 -3.17 -6.26 -11.15
N GLY A 15 -3.02 -4.93 -11.12
CA GLY A 15 -1.73 -4.25 -11.23
C GLY A 15 -0.78 -4.61 -10.09
N ALA A 16 -1.26 -4.59 -8.84
CA ALA A 16 -0.47 -4.94 -7.67
C ALA A 16 0.03 -6.39 -7.73
N LEU A 17 -0.82 -7.33 -8.12
CA LEU A 17 -0.45 -8.74 -8.31
C LEU A 17 0.59 -8.91 -9.41
N THR A 18 0.45 -8.18 -10.52
CA THR A 18 1.40 -8.23 -11.63
C THR A 18 2.78 -7.79 -11.18
N VAL A 19 2.87 -6.66 -10.46
CA VAL A 19 4.14 -6.17 -9.91
C VAL A 19 4.69 -7.12 -8.85
N ALA A 20 3.84 -7.69 -7.99
CA ALA A 20 4.27 -8.67 -6.99
C ALA A 20 4.94 -9.89 -7.64
N VAL A 21 4.37 -10.43 -8.72
CA VAL A 21 4.97 -11.55 -9.46
C VAL A 21 6.31 -11.15 -10.10
N MET A 22 6.38 -9.97 -10.73
CA MET A 22 7.63 -9.48 -11.31
C MET A 22 8.73 -9.34 -10.25
N MET A 23 8.38 -8.83 -9.07
CA MET A 23 9.31 -8.67 -7.96
C MET A 23 9.72 -10.01 -7.36
N ALA A 24 8.81 -10.98 -7.23
CA ALA A 24 9.13 -12.33 -6.79
C ALA A 24 10.16 -12.99 -7.72
N ILE A 25 10.00 -12.85 -9.04
CA ILE A 25 10.99 -13.33 -10.03
C ILE A 25 12.36 -12.66 -9.80
N VAL A 26 12.39 -11.35 -9.56
CA VAL A 26 13.64 -10.61 -9.32
C VAL A 26 14.32 -11.09 -8.02
N PHE A 27 13.57 -11.26 -6.95
CA PHE A 27 14.12 -11.58 -5.62
C PHE A 27 14.59 -13.03 -5.46
N THR A 28 14.13 -13.93 -6.34
CA THR A 28 14.41 -15.37 -6.28
C THR A 28 15.24 -15.86 -7.47
N TYR A 29 15.78 -14.95 -8.29
CA TYR A 29 16.43 -15.29 -9.57
C TYR A 29 15.55 -16.23 -10.43
N GLY A 30 14.28 -15.86 -10.62
CA GLY A 30 13.32 -16.68 -11.35
C GLY A 30 12.96 -17.99 -10.63
N PHE A 31 12.77 -17.93 -9.32
CA PHE A 31 12.43 -19.06 -8.45
C PHE A 31 13.51 -20.15 -8.38
N SER A 32 14.75 -19.81 -8.74
CA SER A 32 15.90 -20.74 -8.67
C SER A 32 16.65 -20.68 -7.34
N ALA A 33 16.40 -19.65 -6.52
CA ALA A 33 16.96 -19.48 -5.20
C ALA A 33 15.89 -18.94 -4.23
N ASP A 34 16.16 -19.07 -2.93
CA ASP A 34 15.34 -18.44 -1.90
C ASP A 34 15.31 -16.92 -2.06
N PRO A 35 14.25 -16.24 -1.57
CA PRO A 35 14.16 -14.78 -1.63
C PRO A 35 15.36 -14.12 -0.97
N ASN A 36 15.90 -13.09 -1.62
CA ASN A 36 16.92 -12.23 -1.00
C ASN A 36 16.39 -11.49 0.25
N GLU A 37 17.27 -10.80 0.96
CA GLU A 37 16.92 -10.10 2.21
C GLU A 37 15.73 -9.14 2.05
N VAL A 38 15.62 -8.46 0.91
CA VAL A 38 14.50 -7.54 0.62
C VAL A 38 13.18 -8.30 0.47
N GLY A 39 13.20 -9.43 -0.23
CA GLY A 39 12.04 -10.31 -0.38
C GLY A 39 11.55 -10.86 0.97
N VAL A 40 12.48 -11.30 1.84
CA VAL A 40 12.15 -11.77 3.19
C VAL A 40 11.49 -10.66 4.02
N ARG A 41 12.08 -9.45 4.04
CA ARG A 41 11.52 -8.31 4.77
C ARG A 41 10.12 -7.91 4.30
N LEU A 42 9.87 -7.95 2.99
CA LEU A 42 8.56 -7.68 2.43
C LEU A 42 7.52 -8.70 2.92
N GLY A 43 7.88 -9.98 2.97
CA GLY A 43 7.04 -11.04 3.52
C GLY A 43 6.71 -10.84 5.01
N GLU A 44 7.71 -10.51 5.83
CA GLU A 44 7.52 -10.19 7.26
C GLU A 44 6.56 -9.01 7.47
N ILE A 45 6.69 -7.95 6.66
CA ILE A 45 5.79 -6.79 6.72
C ILE A 45 4.36 -7.21 6.38
N GLY A 46 4.16 -8.01 5.33
CA GLY A 46 2.84 -8.54 4.95
C GLY A 46 2.21 -9.38 6.07
N HIS A 47 3.01 -10.26 6.70
CA HIS A 47 2.57 -11.10 7.81
C HIS A 47 2.14 -10.27 9.04
N SER A 48 2.98 -9.31 9.46
CA SER A 48 2.67 -8.45 10.62
C SER A 48 1.37 -7.64 10.43
N ARG A 49 1.06 -7.24 9.19
CA ARG A 49 -0.15 -6.46 8.85
C ARG A 49 -1.40 -7.32 8.64
N THR A 50 -1.30 -8.64 8.68
CA THR A 50 -2.45 -9.56 8.58
C THR A 50 -2.73 -10.22 9.92
N VAL A 51 -1.74 -10.95 10.44
CA VAL A 51 -1.88 -11.74 11.66
C VAL A 51 -1.78 -10.88 12.92
N GLY A 52 -0.92 -9.85 12.90
CA GLY A 52 -0.71 -8.97 14.06
C GLY A 52 -1.97 -8.23 14.51
N TYR A 53 -2.88 -7.87 13.60
CA TYR A 53 -4.17 -7.29 13.98
C TYR A 53 -5.19 -8.34 14.43
N ALA A 54 -5.16 -9.54 13.82
CA ALA A 54 -6.08 -10.61 14.14
C ALA A 54 -5.92 -11.09 15.60
N GLU A 55 -4.68 -11.12 16.10
CA GLU A 55 -4.37 -11.46 17.50
C GLU A 55 -5.02 -10.51 18.52
N HIS A 56 -5.28 -9.27 18.13
CA HIS A 56 -5.95 -8.27 18.97
C HIS A 56 -7.48 -8.22 18.78
N GLY A 57 -8.06 -9.12 17.99
CA GLY A 57 -9.51 -9.24 17.78
C GLY A 57 -10.17 -7.92 17.34
N GLY A 58 -11.29 -7.56 17.97
CA GLY A 58 -12.04 -6.34 17.65
C GLY A 58 -11.25 -5.04 17.81
N ALA A 59 -10.33 -4.97 18.78
CA ALA A 59 -9.47 -3.80 18.98
C ALA A 59 -8.42 -3.66 17.87
N GLY A 60 -7.91 -4.78 17.36
CA GLY A 60 -7.04 -4.82 16.17
C GLY A 60 -7.76 -4.30 14.93
N MET A 61 -9.01 -4.73 14.71
CA MET A 61 -9.84 -4.25 13.60
C MET A 61 -10.15 -2.76 13.68
N LEU A 62 -10.43 -2.23 14.88
CA LEU A 62 -10.61 -0.80 15.09
C LEU A 62 -9.32 -0.02 14.77
N THR A 63 -8.17 -0.54 15.22
CA THR A 63 -6.86 0.07 14.95
C THR A 63 -6.56 0.12 13.46
N LEU A 64 -6.80 -0.99 12.74
CA LEU A 64 -6.68 -1.07 11.28
C LEU A 64 -7.58 -0.02 10.60
N PHE A 65 -8.84 0.07 11.02
CA PHE A 65 -9.80 1.01 10.44
C PHE A 65 -9.35 2.46 10.62
N ILE A 66 -8.94 2.87 11.83
CA ILE A 66 -8.48 4.23 12.09
C ILE A 66 -7.20 4.56 11.32
N ARG A 67 -6.24 3.62 11.25
CA ARG A 67 -5.04 3.78 10.41
C ARG A 67 -5.40 3.98 8.93
N ALA A 68 -6.39 3.26 8.42
CA ALA A 68 -6.86 3.41 7.05
C ALA A 68 -7.54 4.76 6.80
N VAL A 69 -8.35 5.24 7.74
CA VAL A 69 -9.00 6.57 7.66
C VAL A 69 -7.95 7.68 7.63
N LEU A 70 -6.95 7.64 8.51
CA LEU A 70 -5.88 8.63 8.57
C LEU A 70 -5.02 8.63 7.30
N CYS A 71 -4.74 7.44 6.73
CA CYS A 71 -4.05 7.33 5.45
C CYS A 71 -4.85 8.01 4.33
N ASN A 72 -6.13 7.64 4.17
CA ASN A 72 -6.95 8.17 3.09
C ASN A 72 -7.21 9.68 3.22
N TRP A 73 -7.27 10.20 4.46
CA TRP A 73 -7.35 11.64 4.69
C TRP A 73 -6.14 12.36 4.10
N MET A 74 -4.92 11.88 4.38
CA MET A 74 -3.70 12.46 3.83
C MET A 74 -3.57 12.31 2.31
N VAL A 75 -3.90 11.16 1.76
CA VAL A 75 -3.88 10.96 0.30
C VAL A 75 -4.87 11.90 -0.38
N SER A 76 -6.08 12.04 0.17
CA SER A 76 -7.11 12.92 -0.40
C SER A 76 -6.71 14.40 -0.31
N THR A 77 -6.09 14.85 0.79
CA THR A 77 -5.60 16.23 0.89
C THR A 77 -4.45 16.49 -0.08
N GLY A 78 -3.56 15.52 -0.29
CA GLY A 78 -2.52 15.59 -1.32
C GLY A 78 -3.10 15.75 -2.73
N VAL A 79 -4.12 14.96 -3.08
CA VAL A 79 -4.80 15.05 -4.38
C VAL A 79 -5.44 16.42 -4.57
N VAL A 80 -6.14 16.94 -3.56
CA VAL A 80 -6.75 18.28 -3.62
C VAL A 80 -5.67 19.35 -3.79
N ALA A 81 -4.59 19.30 -3.01
CA ALA A 81 -3.47 20.26 -3.11
C ALA A 81 -2.80 20.20 -4.50
N ALA A 82 -2.62 19.01 -5.08
CA ALA A 82 -2.09 18.84 -6.43
C ALA A 82 -3.06 19.39 -7.50
N MET A 83 -4.38 19.25 -7.31
CA MET A 83 -5.37 19.84 -8.22
C MET A 83 -5.37 21.38 -8.19
N MET A 84 -4.96 21.99 -7.07
CA MET A 84 -4.82 23.45 -6.96
C MET A 84 -3.57 24.00 -7.67
N SER A 85 -2.60 23.15 -8.00
CA SER A 85 -1.35 23.57 -8.64
C SER A 85 -1.42 23.45 -10.17
N THR A 86 -0.89 24.44 -10.88
CA THR A 86 -0.76 24.43 -12.35
C THR A 86 0.62 23.96 -12.82
N SER A 87 1.62 23.91 -11.93
CA SER A 87 2.98 23.46 -12.26
C SER A 87 3.18 21.99 -11.90
N VAL A 88 3.96 21.28 -12.72
CA VAL A 88 4.27 19.86 -12.46
C VAL A 88 5.03 19.70 -11.14
N SER A 89 6.01 20.55 -10.87
CA SER A 89 6.77 20.53 -9.61
C SER A 89 5.88 20.75 -8.39
N GLY A 90 4.91 21.66 -8.47
CA GLY A 90 3.96 21.90 -7.39
C GLY A 90 3.07 20.68 -7.12
N LYS A 91 2.60 20.00 -8.17
CA LYS A 91 1.85 18.73 -8.03
C LYS A 91 2.67 17.63 -7.38
N VAL A 92 3.94 17.49 -7.78
CA VAL A 92 4.85 16.48 -7.22
C VAL A 92 5.08 16.72 -5.74
N ILE A 93 5.43 17.94 -5.33
CA ILE A 93 5.71 18.27 -3.92
C ILE A 93 4.43 18.12 -3.07
N ALA A 94 3.28 18.56 -3.58
CA ALA A 94 2.00 18.44 -2.90
C ALA A 94 1.59 16.99 -2.63
N MET A 95 1.91 16.06 -3.54
CA MET A 95 1.69 14.62 -3.34
C MET A 95 2.77 13.95 -2.49
N TRP A 96 4.02 14.40 -2.62
CA TRP A 96 5.16 13.78 -1.95
C TRP A 96 5.06 13.86 -0.43
N MET A 97 4.70 15.03 0.11
CA MET A 97 4.68 15.26 1.55
C MET A 97 3.68 14.35 2.29
N PRO A 98 2.40 14.24 1.87
CA PRO A 98 1.46 13.33 2.51
C PRO A 98 1.83 11.85 2.37
N ILE A 99 2.40 11.45 1.21
CA ILE A 99 2.82 10.06 0.98
C ILE A 99 3.93 9.67 1.96
N MET A 100 4.98 10.49 2.07
CA MET A 100 6.08 10.23 3.02
C MET A 100 5.58 10.15 4.46
N LEU A 101 4.67 11.04 4.86
CA LEU A 101 4.16 11.10 6.22
C LEU A 101 3.38 9.85 6.61
N PHE A 102 2.45 9.38 5.76
CA PHE A 102 1.66 8.19 6.10
C PHE A 102 2.49 6.92 6.11
N PHE A 103 3.48 6.81 5.22
CA PHE A 103 4.42 5.69 5.23
C PHE A 103 5.25 5.68 6.52
N TYR A 104 5.78 6.83 6.92
CA TYR A 104 6.57 6.97 8.15
C TYR A 104 5.75 6.68 9.41
N MET A 105 4.51 7.16 9.47
CA MET A 105 3.57 6.88 10.57
C MET A 105 3.00 5.46 10.55
N GLY A 106 3.32 4.67 9.52
CA GLY A 106 2.86 3.29 9.38
C GLY A 106 1.37 3.16 9.09
N PHE A 107 0.69 4.17 8.55
CA PHE A 107 -0.73 4.02 8.25
C PHE A 107 -1.01 2.99 7.14
N GLU A 108 -2.27 2.56 7.06
CA GLU A 108 -2.68 1.45 6.20
C GLU A 108 -3.31 1.97 4.91
N HIS A 109 -2.74 1.59 3.77
CA HIS A 109 -3.28 1.96 2.45
C HIS A 109 -3.70 0.71 1.70
N SER A 110 -4.99 0.61 1.35
CA SER A 110 -5.56 -0.59 0.75
C SER A 110 -4.79 -1.07 -0.48
N ILE A 111 -4.42 -0.17 -1.40
CA ILE A 111 -3.70 -0.54 -2.63
C ILE A 111 -2.23 -0.93 -2.38
N VAL A 112 -1.57 -0.34 -1.38
CA VAL A 112 -0.19 -0.73 -1.04
C VAL A 112 -0.21 -2.13 -0.44
N ASN A 113 -1.21 -2.39 0.40
CA ASN A 113 -1.37 -3.69 1.03
C ASN A 113 -1.71 -4.80 0.01
N MET A 114 -2.41 -4.49 -1.10
CA MET A 114 -2.61 -5.44 -2.20
C MET A 114 -1.30 -5.93 -2.82
N PHE A 115 -0.22 -5.14 -2.78
CA PHE A 115 1.11 -5.55 -3.25
C PHE A 115 1.90 -6.29 -2.16
N LEU A 116 1.71 -5.97 -0.89
CA LEU A 116 2.48 -6.55 0.22
C LEU A 116 2.02 -7.95 0.65
N PHE A 117 0.75 -8.31 0.40
CA PHE A 117 0.22 -9.63 0.79
C PHE A 117 0.56 -10.80 -0.15
N PRO A 118 0.67 -10.63 -1.48
CA PRO A 118 1.01 -11.73 -2.39
C PRO A 118 2.45 -12.28 -2.35
N PRO A 119 3.51 -11.49 -2.08
CA PRO A 119 4.89 -12.00 -2.02
C PRO A 119 5.29 -12.57 -0.66
N ALA A 120 4.35 -12.63 0.30
CA ALA A 120 4.52 -13.24 1.62
C ALA A 120 4.17 -14.73 1.62
#